data_AF-A0A9D9C2M9-F1
#
_entry.id   AF-A0A9D9C2M9-F1
#
_cell.length_a   1.000
_cell.length_b   1.000
_cell.length_c   1.000
_cell.angle_alpha   90.00
_cell.angle_beta   90.00
_cell.angle_gamma   90.00
#
_symmetry.space_group_name_H-M   'P 1'
#
loop_
_entity.id
_entity.type
_entity.pdbx_description
1 polymer ?
#
loop_
_entity_poly.entity_id
_entity_poly.type
_entity_poly.pdbx_seq_one_letter_code
_entity_poly.pdbx_strand_id
1 'polypeptide(L)'
;MKILNDLNQEYLLKLLGLESLPKKYIDKYGEFIDYLKNEPEDFMTHEELEYDCTILKIEDDVKSDLHNCLDYINSNYEAKLACYYYKYISYIAFYSTANQIYSKVSSYALDDYILHTFTIIAPFKWRYEEALARKIPKKYLEPQFWDLSHHIHRWMRNKRTGGVIRWDTIVAYLELFPIDTLTLEPFDNSIAWHGFVNKAGQKLILMQEDKNIRKDGQLDGVNGVYDYAFTTTFSEDDNYYYGNPVDPYGVVLKDIVRLDKNEWSPLPKKDDWFLEFHVSSRNP
;
A
#
# COMPACT_ATOMS: atom_id res chain seq x y z
N MET A 1 29.72 -5.56 -8.87
CA MET A 1 28.57 -5.26 -9.78
C MET A 1 28.64 -5.89 -11.19
N LYS A 2 29.22 -7.09 -11.37
CA LYS A 2 29.42 -7.73 -12.70
C LYS A 2 28.18 -8.50 -13.22
N ILE A 3 27.10 -8.54 -12.43
CA ILE A 3 26.01 -9.53 -12.52
C ILE A 3 24.69 -8.91 -13.03
N LEU A 4 24.58 -7.58 -13.08
CA LEU A 4 23.38 -6.91 -13.63
C LEU A 4 23.23 -7.08 -15.14
N ASN A 5 24.31 -7.43 -15.85
CA ASN A 5 24.28 -7.60 -17.30
C ASN A 5 23.52 -8.87 -17.75
N ASP A 6 23.34 -9.84 -16.85
CA ASP A 6 22.66 -11.11 -17.13
C ASP A 6 21.27 -11.21 -16.48
N LEU A 7 20.84 -10.18 -15.74
CA LEU A 7 19.52 -10.15 -15.13
C LEU A 7 18.45 -9.88 -16.20
N ASN A 8 17.76 -10.93 -16.64
CA ASN A 8 16.59 -10.80 -17.51
C ASN A 8 15.28 -10.89 -16.71
N GLN A 9 14.20 -10.41 -17.32
CA GLN A 9 12.88 -10.31 -16.66
C GLN A 9 12.32 -11.69 -16.29
N GLU A 10 12.59 -12.71 -17.11
CA GLU A 10 12.12 -14.08 -16.88
C GLU A 10 12.74 -14.68 -15.61
N TYR A 11 14.04 -14.46 -15.39
CA TYR A 11 14.73 -14.92 -14.18
C TYR A 11 14.17 -14.24 -12.92
N LEU A 12 13.93 -12.93 -12.97
CA LEU A 12 13.33 -12.21 -11.84
C LEU A 12 11.91 -12.72 -11.55
N LEU A 13 11.09 -12.90 -12.57
CA LEU A 13 9.73 -13.44 -12.43
C LEU A 13 9.75 -14.81 -11.78
N LYS A 14 10.62 -15.70 -12.28
CA LYS A 14 10.82 -17.02 -11.68
C LYS A 14 11.24 -16.90 -10.22
N LEU A 15 12.24 -16.09 -9.89
CA LEU A 15 12.72 -15.89 -8.52
C LEU A 15 11.62 -15.44 -7.55
N LEU A 16 10.74 -14.56 -7.99
CA LEU A 16 9.64 -14.02 -7.21
C LEU A 16 8.41 -14.94 -7.17
N GLY A 17 8.42 -16.05 -7.90
CA GLY A 17 7.27 -16.94 -8.05
C GLY A 17 6.11 -16.30 -8.80
N LEU A 18 6.42 -15.40 -9.75
CA LEU A 18 5.44 -14.66 -10.53
C LEU A 18 5.38 -15.21 -11.96
N GLU A 19 4.17 -15.43 -12.48
CA GLU A 19 3.99 -15.80 -13.89
C GLU A 19 4.17 -14.60 -14.84
N SER A 20 3.83 -13.40 -14.36
CA SER A 20 4.02 -12.15 -15.10
C SER A 20 4.13 -10.96 -14.15
N LEU A 21 4.75 -9.88 -14.63
CA LEU A 21 4.68 -8.61 -13.91
C LEU A 21 3.26 -8.05 -14.11
N PRO A 22 2.62 -7.55 -13.05
CA PRO A 22 1.35 -6.84 -13.17
C PRO A 22 1.50 -5.71 -14.18
N LYS A 23 0.50 -5.53 -15.07
CA LYS A 23 0.60 -4.65 -16.26
C LYS A 23 1.19 -3.26 -15.95
N LYS A 24 0.80 -2.65 -14.83
CA LYS A 24 1.28 -1.32 -14.40
C LYS A 24 2.77 -1.26 -14.00
N TYR A 25 3.41 -2.40 -13.76
CA TYR A 25 4.83 -2.51 -13.40
C TYR A 25 5.72 -3.01 -14.53
N ILE A 26 5.13 -3.45 -15.66
CA ILE A 26 5.91 -3.86 -16.84
C ILE A 26 6.82 -2.71 -17.29
N ASP A 27 6.26 -1.51 -17.40
CA ASP A 27 7.00 -0.31 -17.82
C ASP A 27 8.00 0.16 -16.74
N LYS A 28 7.82 -0.29 -15.49
CA LYS A 28 8.70 0.01 -14.35
C LYS A 28 9.88 -0.96 -14.21
N TYR A 29 9.94 -2.02 -15.01
CA TYR A 29 11.04 -2.98 -14.95
C TYR A 29 12.38 -2.33 -15.33
N GLY A 30 12.40 -1.50 -16.37
CA GLY A 30 13.61 -0.76 -16.75
C GLY A 30 14.12 0.15 -15.62
N GLU A 31 13.21 0.90 -14.99
CA GLU A 31 13.51 1.73 -13.82
C GLU A 31 14.03 0.91 -12.63
N PHE A 32 13.52 -0.31 -12.41
CA PHE A 32 14.05 -1.21 -11.38
C PHE A 32 15.49 -1.66 -11.68
N ILE A 33 15.79 -2.01 -12.95
CA ILE A 33 17.15 -2.37 -13.34
C ILE A 33 18.11 -1.20 -13.13
N ASP A 34 17.69 0.01 -13.47
CA ASP A 34 18.50 1.21 -13.26
C ASP A 34 18.64 1.54 -11.77
N TYR A 35 17.61 1.32 -10.96
CA TYR A 35 17.69 1.40 -9.51
C TYR A 35 18.75 0.44 -8.94
N LEU A 36 18.72 -0.84 -9.34
CA LEU A 36 19.70 -1.83 -8.90
C LEU A 36 21.15 -1.45 -9.27
N LYS A 37 21.37 -0.73 -10.37
CA LYS A 37 22.70 -0.23 -10.77
C LYS A 37 23.25 0.87 -9.87
N ASN A 38 22.41 1.50 -9.07
CA ASN A 38 22.79 2.63 -8.21
C ASN A 38 22.77 2.29 -6.71
N GLU A 39 22.22 1.13 -6.33
CA GLU A 39 22.16 0.69 -4.93
C GLU A 39 23.50 0.14 -4.40
N PRO A 40 23.73 0.22 -3.08
CA PRO A 40 24.92 -0.34 -2.43
C PRO A 40 25.03 -1.87 -2.57
N GLU A 41 26.21 -2.42 -2.24
CA GLU A 41 26.43 -3.86 -2.28
C GLU A 41 25.56 -4.62 -1.26
N ASP A 42 25.27 -4.03 -0.11
CA ASP A 42 24.43 -4.59 0.94
C ASP A 42 23.01 -4.02 0.90
N PHE A 43 22.01 -4.88 1.11
CA PHE A 43 20.59 -4.49 1.10
C PHE A 43 20.26 -3.51 2.23
N MET A 44 20.82 -3.81 3.39
CA MET A 44 20.72 -3.08 4.65
C MET A 44 21.96 -3.46 5.49
N THR A 45 22.48 -2.51 6.26
CA THR A 45 23.60 -2.73 7.17
C THR A 45 23.09 -3.20 8.55
N HIS A 46 23.94 -3.89 9.31
CA HIS A 46 23.61 -4.23 10.71
C HIS A 46 23.41 -3.00 11.59
N GLU A 47 24.07 -1.88 11.30
CA GLU A 47 23.87 -0.62 12.03
C GLU A 47 22.47 -0.04 11.80
N GLU A 48 21.98 -0.09 10.56
CA GLU A 48 20.61 0.31 10.23
C GLU A 48 19.59 -0.60 10.89
N LEU A 49 19.80 -1.92 10.83
CA LEU A 49 18.91 -2.88 11.49
C LEU A 49 18.89 -2.67 13.01
N GLU A 50 20.04 -2.42 13.63
CA GLU A 50 20.18 -2.14 15.06
C GLU A 50 19.42 -0.87 15.48
N TYR A 51 19.52 0.18 14.65
CA TYR A 51 18.77 1.42 14.82
C TYR A 51 17.26 1.14 14.81
N ASP A 52 16.77 0.42 13.80
CA ASP A 52 15.35 0.10 13.65
C ASP A 52 14.85 -0.77 14.81
N CYS A 53 15.62 -1.78 15.20
CA CYS A 53 15.30 -2.64 16.35
C CYS A 53 15.19 -1.84 17.65
N THR A 54 16.04 -0.84 17.85
CA THR A 54 16.02 0.02 19.03
C THR A 54 14.75 0.88 19.08
N ILE A 55 14.38 1.53 17.97
CA ILE A 55 13.19 2.38 17.91
C ILE A 55 11.91 1.55 18.04
N LEU A 56 11.86 0.40 17.37
CA LEU A 56 10.71 -0.51 17.39
C LEU A 56 10.66 -1.39 18.65
N LYS A 57 11.65 -1.29 19.55
CA LYS A 57 11.76 -2.09 20.78
C LYS A 57 11.66 -3.59 20.48
N ILE A 58 12.41 -4.05 19.49
CA ILE A 58 12.50 -5.47 19.14
C ILE A 58 13.26 -6.22 20.24
N GLU A 59 12.69 -7.32 20.74
CA GLU A 59 13.27 -8.17 21.77
C GLU A 59 14.52 -8.89 21.27
N ASP A 60 15.47 -9.15 22.18
CA ASP A 60 16.82 -9.64 21.83
C ASP A 60 16.83 -10.98 21.06
N ASP A 61 15.86 -11.87 21.34
CA ASP A 61 15.73 -13.14 20.62
C ASP A 61 15.36 -12.91 19.16
N VAL A 62 14.34 -12.07 18.91
CA VAL A 62 13.89 -11.72 17.55
C VAL A 62 14.96 -10.91 16.83
N LYS A 63 15.62 -10.01 17.54
CA LYS A 63 16.74 -9.21 17.02
C LYS A 63 17.88 -10.10 16.56
N SER A 64 18.31 -11.07 17.37
CA SER A 64 19.34 -12.04 16.97
C SER A 64 18.94 -12.78 15.69
N ASP A 65 17.69 -13.21 15.57
CA ASP A 65 17.19 -13.87 14.36
C ASP A 65 17.19 -12.93 13.14
N LEU A 66 16.84 -11.66 13.31
CA LEU A 66 16.91 -10.66 12.25
C LEU A 66 18.34 -10.45 11.76
N HIS A 67 19.32 -10.36 12.66
CA HIS A 67 20.72 -10.22 12.26
C HIS A 67 21.20 -11.43 11.44
N ASN A 68 20.87 -12.66 11.88
CA ASN A 68 21.18 -13.87 11.12
C ASN A 68 20.51 -13.90 9.74
N CYS A 69 19.26 -13.43 9.65
CA CYS A 69 18.56 -13.30 8.37
C CYS A 69 19.21 -12.27 7.46
N LEU A 70 19.68 -11.14 8.02
CA LEU A 70 20.37 -10.10 7.27
C LEU A 70 21.71 -10.61 6.73
N ASP A 71 22.47 -11.38 7.51
CA ASP A 71 23.68 -12.05 7.04
C ASP A 71 23.39 -12.96 5.83
N TYR A 72 22.30 -13.74 5.91
CA TYR A 72 21.86 -14.58 4.79
C TYR A 72 21.47 -13.76 3.57
N ILE A 73 20.68 -12.69 3.74
CA ILE A 73 20.27 -11.80 2.65
C ILE A 73 21.50 -11.15 2.01
N ASN A 74 22.47 -10.69 2.80
CA ASN A 74 23.66 -10.02 2.27
C ASN A 74 24.64 -10.98 1.59
N SER A 75 24.65 -12.26 1.98
CA SER A 75 25.51 -13.29 1.37
C SER A 75 24.84 -14.06 0.22
N ASN A 76 23.50 -14.06 0.12
CA ASN A 76 22.75 -14.74 -0.94
C ASN A 76 22.21 -13.74 -1.97
N TYR A 77 22.71 -13.84 -3.20
CA TYR A 77 22.33 -12.96 -4.31
C TYR A 77 20.83 -12.97 -4.62
N GLU A 78 20.20 -14.14 -4.62
CA GLU A 78 18.78 -14.29 -4.97
C GLU A 78 17.87 -13.71 -3.88
N ALA A 79 18.21 -13.96 -2.61
CA ALA A 79 17.50 -13.37 -1.48
C ALA A 79 17.64 -11.83 -1.50
N LYS A 80 18.86 -11.33 -1.73
CA LYS A 80 19.14 -9.90 -1.88
C LYS A 80 18.32 -9.27 -3.00
N LEU A 81 18.29 -9.91 -4.17
CA LEU A 81 17.55 -9.42 -5.33
C LEU A 81 16.03 -9.37 -5.06
N ALA A 82 15.49 -10.40 -4.40
CA ALA A 82 14.09 -10.40 -3.97
C ALA A 82 13.80 -9.22 -3.03
N CYS A 83 14.63 -9.02 -1.99
CA CYS A 83 14.50 -7.91 -1.06
C CYS A 83 14.60 -6.54 -1.78
N TYR A 84 15.53 -6.38 -2.72
CA TYR A 84 15.63 -5.14 -3.50
C TYR A 84 14.41 -4.88 -4.38
N TYR A 85 13.85 -5.92 -5.01
CA TYR A 85 12.63 -5.77 -5.78
C TYR A 85 11.47 -5.31 -4.90
N TYR A 86 11.27 -5.95 -3.75
CA TYR A 86 10.20 -5.56 -2.82
C TYR A 86 10.44 -4.17 -2.23
N LYS A 87 11.69 -3.79 -1.91
CA LYS A 87 12.05 -2.41 -1.55
C LYS A 87 11.71 -1.44 -2.68
N TYR A 88 12.10 -1.73 -3.92
CA TYR A 88 11.83 -0.87 -5.07
C TYR A 88 10.33 -0.66 -5.32
N ILE A 89 9.54 -1.73 -5.33
CA ILE A 89 8.10 -1.61 -5.58
C ILE A 89 7.38 -0.91 -4.43
N SER A 90 7.80 -1.12 -3.18
CA SER A 90 7.20 -0.47 -2.01
C SER A 90 7.61 1.00 -1.90
N TYR A 91 8.86 1.33 -2.27
CA TYR A 91 9.46 2.65 -2.05
C TYR A 91 9.39 3.56 -3.28
N ILE A 92 9.90 3.09 -4.43
CA ILE A 92 10.24 3.94 -5.58
C ILE A 92 9.09 3.98 -6.56
N ALA A 93 8.50 2.83 -6.85
CA ALA A 93 7.38 2.76 -7.76
C ALA A 93 6.07 3.28 -7.15
N PHE A 94 6.05 3.66 -5.86
CA PHE A 94 4.82 3.92 -5.10
C PHE A 94 4.67 5.39 -4.69
N TYR A 95 3.62 6.02 -5.21
CA TYR A 95 2.95 7.17 -4.60
C TYR A 95 1.49 6.76 -4.37
N SER A 96 1.15 6.59 -3.09
CA SER A 96 -0.16 6.67 -2.41
C SER A 96 -1.44 5.95 -2.91
N THR A 97 -1.59 5.37 -4.12
CA THR A 97 -2.91 4.79 -4.50
C THR A 97 -3.01 3.38 -5.07
N ALA A 98 -1.95 2.76 -5.58
CA ALA A 98 -2.12 1.55 -6.39
C ALA A 98 -2.01 0.25 -5.56
N ASN A 99 -2.87 0.10 -4.57
CA ASN A 99 -2.71 -0.78 -3.41
C ASN A 99 -3.26 -2.23 -3.53
N GLN A 100 -3.39 -2.78 -4.75
CA GLN A 100 -4.08 -4.07 -4.95
C GLN A 100 -3.21 -5.26 -5.40
N ILE A 101 -1.90 -5.08 -5.59
CA ILE A 101 -1.20 -6.00 -6.48
C ILE A 101 -0.47 -7.15 -5.79
N TYR A 102 -0.09 -7.01 -4.53
CA TYR A 102 0.39 -8.14 -3.76
C TYR A 102 -0.40 -8.21 -2.46
N SER A 103 -1.39 -9.09 -2.40
CA SER A 103 -1.93 -9.57 -1.12
C SER A 103 -0.92 -10.49 -0.42
N LYS A 104 0.08 -10.98 -1.17
CA LYS A 104 1.10 -11.91 -0.71
C LYS A 104 2.46 -11.60 -1.35
N VAL A 105 3.49 -11.61 -0.52
CA VAL A 105 4.90 -11.65 -0.94
C VAL A 105 5.34 -13.10 -1.01
N SER A 106 6.05 -13.46 -2.07
CA SER A 106 6.72 -14.76 -2.18
C SER A 106 8.06 -14.64 -2.90
N SER A 107 8.93 -15.59 -2.61
CA SER A 107 10.15 -15.86 -3.37
C SER A 107 10.55 -17.32 -3.20
N TYR A 108 11.26 -17.89 -4.17
CA TYR A 108 11.91 -19.19 -3.99
C TYR A 108 13.22 -19.11 -3.19
N ALA A 109 13.78 -17.91 -2.99
CA ALA A 109 15.09 -17.73 -2.37
C ALA A 109 15.04 -17.43 -0.86
N LEU A 110 13.87 -17.03 -0.37
CA LEU A 110 13.68 -16.58 1.00
C LEU A 110 12.27 -16.95 1.49
N ASP A 111 12.17 -17.42 2.74
CA ASP A 111 10.87 -17.70 3.34
C ASP A 111 10.00 -16.44 3.35
N ASP A 112 8.70 -16.59 3.03
CA ASP A 112 7.75 -15.50 2.92
C ASP A 112 7.77 -14.56 4.15
N TYR A 113 7.94 -15.10 5.37
CA TYR A 113 7.97 -14.29 6.60
C TYR A 113 9.23 -13.44 6.74
N ILE A 114 10.38 -13.93 6.30
CA ILE A 114 11.62 -13.15 6.33
C ILE A 114 11.51 -12.05 5.26
N LEU A 115 11.07 -12.41 4.05
CA LEU A 115 10.93 -11.44 2.97
C LEU A 115 9.94 -10.33 3.31
N HIS A 116 8.79 -10.68 3.87
CA HIS A 116 7.82 -9.69 4.36
C HIS A 116 8.43 -8.80 5.44
N THR A 117 9.07 -9.39 6.46
CA THR A 117 9.71 -8.64 7.56
C THR A 117 10.73 -7.63 7.04
N PHE A 118 11.61 -8.04 6.12
CA PHE A 118 12.63 -7.15 5.58
C PHE A 118 12.08 -6.12 4.59
N THR A 119 10.96 -6.42 3.92
CA THR A 119 10.28 -5.43 3.07
C THR A 119 9.73 -4.26 3.87
N ILE A 120 9.29 -4.49 5.10
CA ILE A 120 8.72 -3.44 5.95
C ILE A 120 9.72 -2.78 6.89
N ILE A 121 10.75 -3.49 7.36
CA ILE A 121 11.76 -2.88 8.25
C ILE A 121 12.74 -2.00 7.46
N ALA A 122 13.13 -2.42 6.24
CA ALA A 122 14.13 -1.71 5.44
C ALA A 122 13.84 -0.21 5.18
N PRO A 123 12.60 0.22 4.88
CA PRO A 123 12.31 1.64 4.71
C PRO A 123 12.15 2.42 6.02
N PHE A 124 12.06 1.75 7.18
CA PHE A 124 11.61 2.38 8.44
C PHE A 124 12.50 3.53 8.88
N LYS A 125 13.82 3.33 9.00
CA LYS A 125 14.77 4.40 9.39
C LYS A 125 14.58 5.67 8.57
N TRP A 126 14.62 5.53 7.24
CA TRP A 126 14.51 6.67 6.33
C TRP A 126 13.14 7.36 6.47
N ARG A 127 12.05 6.60 6.56
CA ARG A 127 10.71 7.18 6.75
C ARG A 127 10.56 7.88 8.09
N TYR A 128 11.15 7.33 9.13
CA TYR A 128 11.16 7.97 10.44
C TYR A 128 11.97 9.27 10.42
N GLU A 129 13.17 9.27 9.83
CA GLU A 129 13.98 10.48 9.65
C GLU A 129 13.27 11.53 8.79
N GLU A 130 12.60 11.12 7.72
CA GLU A 130 11.79 12.00 6.87
C GLU A 130 10.61 12.60 7.64
N ALA A 131 9.89 11.79 8.42
CA ALA A 131 8.78 12.26 9.26
C ALA A 131 9.26 13.29 10.29
N LEU A 132 10.43 13.06 10.91
CA LEU A 132 11.06 14.01 11.83
C LEU A 132 11.49 15.30 11.11
N ALA A 133 12.05 15.20 9.89
CA ALA A 133 12.42 16.36 9.08
C ALA A 133 11.20 17.20 8.68
N ARG A 134 10.05 16.54 8.43
CA ARG A 134 8.74 17.18 8.21
C ARG A 134 8.10 17.73 9.50
N LYS A 135 8.78 17.58 10.65
CA LYS A 135 8.33 18.05 11.98
C LYS A 135 7.03 17.39 12.44
N ILE A 136 6.78 16.14 12.02
CA ILE A 136 5.63 15.38 12.52
C ILE A 136 5.88 15.04 14.00
N PRO A 137 4.97 15.42 14.92
CA PRO A 137 5.14 15.10 16.34
C PRO A 137 5.20 13.59 16.59
N LYS A 138 6.19 13.14 17.36
CA LYS A 138 6.41 11.72 17.68
C LYS A 138 5.17 11.00 18.22
N LYS A 139 4.31 11.70 18.97
CA LYS A 139 3.04 11.15 19.47
C LYS A 139 2.11 10.59 18.38
N TYR A 140 2.26 11.02 17.13
CA TYR A 140 1.50 10.51 15.98
C TYR A 140 2.24 9.39 15.21
N LEU A 141 3.53 9.17 15.50
CA LEU A 141 4.35 8.15 14.88
C LEU A 141 4.45 6.91 15.78
N GLU A 142 4.71 7.12 17.07
CA GLU A 142 4.98 6.06 18.05
C GLU A 142 3.89 4.99 18.19
N PRO A 143 2.58 5.28 18.04
CA PRO A 143 1.57 4.21 18.09
C PRO A 143 1.74 3.17 16.97
N GLN A 144 2.23 3.57 15.80
CA GLN A 144 2.49 2.68 14.66
C GLN A 144 3.67 1.74 14.96
N PHE A 145 4.62 2.17 15.78
CA PHE A 145 5.80 1.36 16.13
C PHE A 145 5.39 0.10 16.89
N TRP A 146 4.35 0.19 17.73
CA TRP A 146 3.83 -0.97 18.44
C TRP A 146 3.24 -2.01 17.48
N ASP A 147 2.44 -1.58 16.50
CA ASP A 147 1.85 -2.50 15.51
C ASP A 147 2.94 -3.19 14.69
N LEU A 148 3.90 -2.41 14.20
CA LEU A 148 5.04 -2.91 13.43
C LEU A 148 5.88 -3.90 14.25
N SER A 149 6.23 -3.52 15.49
CA SER A 149 6.95 -4.38 16.42
C SER A 149 6.19 -5.68 16.69
N HIS A 150 4.90 -5.60 17.00
CA HIS A 150 4.06 -6.78 17.26
C HIS A 150 4.04 -7.73 16.07
N HIS A 151 3.90 -7.22 14.85
CA HIS A 151 3.91 -8.02 13.63
C HIS A 151 5.26 -8.70 13.39
N ILE A 152 6.37 -7.96 13.52
CA ILE A 152 7.73 -8.50 13.36
C ILE A 152 7.97 -9.65 14.36
N HIS A 153 7.69 -9.45 15.65
CA HIS A 153 7.83 -10.51 16.65
C HIS A 153 6.99 -11.74 16.30
N ARG A 154 5.73 -11.51 15.92
CA ARG A 154 4.81 -12.60 15.57
C ARG A 154 5.32 -13.39 14.38
N TRP A 155 5.80 -12.73 13.32
CA TRP A 155 6.23 -13.42 12.11
C TRP A 155 7.53 -14.17 12.28
N MET A 156 8.51 -13.56 12.96
CA MET A 156 9.80 -14.20 13.23
C MET A 156 9.63 -15.43 14.14
N ARG A 157 8.87 -15.31 15.24
CA ARG A 157 8.65 -16.43 16.18
C ARG A 157 7.81 -17.56 15.60
N ASN A 158 6.77 -17.24 14.85
CA ASN A 158 5.85 -18.24 14.30
C ASN A 158 6.26 -18.75 12.91
N LYS A 159 7.28 -18.15 12.30
CA LYS A 159 7.75 -18.44 10.93
C LYS A 159 6.62 -18.41 9.90
N ARG A 160 5.71 -17.44 10.07
CA ARG A 160 4.50 -17.28 9.28
C ARG A 160 4.17 -15.82 9.14
N THR A 161 3.85 -15.39 7.93
CA THR A 161 3.20 -14.11 7.70
C THR A 161 1.74 -14.20 8.11
N GLY A 162 1.24 -13.18 8.78
CA GLY A 162 -0.18 -12.91 8.92
C GLY A 162 -0.40 -11.44 8.68
N GLY A 163 -1.25 -11.08 7.73
CA GLY A 163 -1.46 -9.68 7.34
C GLY A 163 -1.54 -9.52 5.82
N VAL A 164 -2.06 -8.37 5.39
CA VAL A 164 -1.99 -7.92 4.00
C VAL A 164 -0.79 -6.99 3.94
N ILE A 165 0.23 -7.30 3.14
CA ILE A 165 1.46 -6.48 3.08
C ILE A 165 1.16 -4.99 2.87
N ARG A 166 0.07 -4.65 2.19
CA ARG A 166 -0.45 -3.28 2.10
C ARG A 166 -0.48 -2.60 3.47
N TRP A 167 -1.18 -3.20 4.44
CA TRP A 167 -1.38 -2.58 5.75
C TRP A 167 -0.04 -2.37 6.46
N ASP A 168 0.79 -3.42 6.47
CA ASP A 168 2.09 -3.39 7.13
C ASP A 168 3.05 -2.40 6.47
N THR A 169 2.93 -2.20 5.16
CA THR A 169 3.68 -1.18 4.41
C THR A 169 3.23 0.22 4.81
N ILE A 170 1.92 0.51 4.88
CA ILE A 170 1.44 1.84 5.27
C ILE A 170 1.91 2.19 6.71
N VAL A 171 1.85 1.21 7.63
CA VAL A 171 2.37 1.35 9.00
C VAL A 171 3.88 1.62 9.00
N ALA A 172 4.67 0.85 8.24
CA ALA A 172 6.11 1.05 8.13
C ALA A 172 6.49 2.40 7.48
N TYR A 173 5.63 2.93 6.62
CA TYR A 173 5.82 4.21 5.95
C TYR A 173 5.39 5.40 6.79
N LEU A 174 4.83 5.15 7.97
CA LEU A 174 4.36 6.16 8.91
C LEU A 174 3.26 7.05 8.33
N GLU A 175 2.39 6.46 7.52
CA GLU A 175 1.31 7.15 6.81
C GLU A 175 -0.04 7.06 7.55
N LEU A 176 -0.09 6.37 8.69
CA LEU A 176 -1.27 6.31 9.56
C LEU A 176 -1.14 7.25 10.75
N PHE A 177 -1.99 8.27 10.83
CA PHE A 177 -1.99 9.26 11.90
C PHE A 177 -3.15 9.00 12.86
N PRO A 178 -2.91 8.37 14.02
CA PRO A 178 -3.92 8.22 15.05
C PRO A 178 -4.23 9.59 15.67
N ILE A 179 -5.48 10.04 15.52
CA ILE A 179 -6.02 11.26 16.11
C ILE A 179 -7.29 10.87 16.87
N ASP A 180 -7.16 10.86 18.21
CA ASP A 180 -8.19 10.40 19.14
C ASP A 180 -8.65 8.96 18.82
N THR A 181 -9.90 8.77 18.43
CA THR A 181 -10.48 7.45 18.13
C THR A 181 -10.32 7.02 16.68
N LEU A 182 -9.81 7.90 15.81
CA LEU A 182 -9.67 7.66 14.38
C LEU A 182 -8.20 7.53 14.00
N THR A 183 -7.92 6.68 13.02
CA THR A 183 -6.62 6.66 12.35
C THR A 183 -6.80 7.25 10.96
N LEU A 184 -6.07 8.33 10.63
CA LEU A 184 -6.19 9.02 9.35
C LEU A 184 -5.04 8.65 8.41
N GLU A 185 -5.33 8.46 7.13
CA GLU A 185 -4.36 8.19 6.07
C GLU A 185 -4.53 9.25 4.97
N PRO A 186 -3.47 9.98 4.57
CA PRO A 186 -3.51 10.83 3.38
C PRO A 186 -3.70 9.95 2.13
N PHE A 187 -4.70 10.28 1.33
CA PHE A 187 -5.06 9.52 0.14
C PHE A 187 -5.20 10.46 -1.06
N ASP A 188 -4.47 10.22 -2.14
CA ASP A 188 -4.73 10.90 -3.41
C ASP A 188 -5.94 10.25 -4.08
N ASN A 189 -6.89 11.02 -4.60
CA ASN A 189 -8.00 10.43 -5.34
C ASN A 189 -7.60 10.10 -6.77
N SER A 190 -6.84 9.03 -6.97
CA SER A 190 -6.57 8.50 -8.31
C SER A 190 -7.68 7.58 -8.82
N ILE A 191 -8.70 7.34 -8.00
CA ILE A 191 -9.86 6.53 -8.34
C ILE A 191 -10.91 7.41 -9.05
N ALA A 192 -11.56 6.86 -10.07
CA ALA A 192 -12.59 7.55 -10.85
C ALA A 192 -13.95 7.58 -10.09
N TRP A 193 -14.01 8.27 -8.95
CA TRP A 193 -15.29 8.59 -8.29
C TRP A 193 -15.47 10.10 -8.15
N HIS A 194 -16.73 10.52 -8.13
CA HIS A 194 -17.16 11.93 -8.12
C HIS A 194 -18.05 12.19 -6.91
N GLY A 195 -17.64 13.09 -6.02
CA GLY A 195 -18.43 13.50 -4.87
C GLY A 195 -19.19 14.80 -5.11
N PHE A 196 -20.39 14.93 -4.54
CA PHE A 196 -21.21 16.14 -4.62
C PHE A 196 -21.84 16.47 -3.28
N VAL A 197 -21.83 17.74 -2.90
CA VAL A 197 -22.50 18.26 -1.71
C VAL A 197 -23.66 19.18 -2.09
N ASN A 198 -24.82 18.96 -1.50
CA ASN A 198 -25.99 19.82 -1.68
C ASN A 198 -25.82 21.14 -0.92
N LYS A 199 -26.07 22.26 -1.60
CA LYS A 199 -25.90 23.62 -1.07
C LYS A 199 -26.94 24.03 -0.01
N ALA A 200 -28.12 23.38 0.00
CA ALA A 200 -29.23 23.75 0.87
C ALA A 200 -29.26 23.00 2.22
N GLY A 201 -28.45 21.95 2.40
CA GLY A 201 -28.51 21.12 3.62
C GLY A 201 -27.51 19.96 3.72
N GLN A 202 -26.28 20.14 3.19
CA GLN A 202 -25.11 19.26 3.38
C GLN A 202 -25.35 17.75 3.16
N LYS A 203 -26.16 17.39 2.16
CA LYS A 203 -26.24 15.99 1.68
C LYS A 203 -25.02 15.68 0.82
N LEU A 204 -24.46 14.48 0.98
CA LEU A 204 -23.37 13.95 0.16
C LEU A 204 -23.90 12.88 -0.79
N ILE A 205 -23.49 12.94 -2.05
CA ILE A 205 -23.66 11.85 -3.03
C ILE A 205 -22.30 11.54 -3.63
N LEU A 206 -21.96 10.25 -3.71
CA LEU A 206 -20.80 9.76 -4.44
C LEU A 206 -21.29 9.06 -5.71
N MET A 207 -20.57 9.21 -6.81
CA MET A 207 -20.82 8.54 -8.08
C MET A 207 -19.56 7.81 -8.53
N GLN A 208 -19.73 6.63 -9.12
CA GLN A 208 -18.62 5.84 -9.68
C GLN A 208 -18.57 5.97 -11.20
N GLU A 209 -17.38 6.02 -11.78
CA GLU A 209 -17.14 6.07 -13.22
C GLU A 209 -16.33 4.86 -13.69
N ASP A 210 -16.77 4.23 -14.78
CA ASP A 210 -16.05 3.14 -15.47
C ASP A 210 -15.66 1.97 -14.56
N LYS A 211 -16.65 1.48 -13.78
CA LYS A 211 -16.50 0.31 -12.91
C LYS A 211 -17.52 -0.76 -13.26
N ASN A 212 -17.05 -2.01 -13.32
CA ASN A 212 -17.92 -3.18 -13.41
C ASN A 212 -18.48 -3.51 -12.04
N ILE A 213 -19.80 -3.62 -11.95
CA ILE A 213 -20.56 -3.82 -10.71
C ILE A 213 -21.27 -5.17 -10.76
N ARG A 214 -21.28 -5.85 -9.62
CA ARG A 214 -21.99 -7.11 -9.40
C ARG A 214 -23.48 -6.93 -9.14
N LYS A 215 -24.24 -8.02 -9.13
CA LYS A 215 -25.68 -7.98 -8.80
C LYS A 215 -25.99 -7.46 -7.39
N ASP A 216 -25.06 -7.62 -6.45
CA ASP A 216 -25.18 -7.10 -5.08
C ASP A 216 -24.67 -5.64 -4.94
N GLY A 217 -24.34 -4.98 -6.05
CA GLY A 217 -23.88 -3.59 -6.11
C GLY A 217 -22.44 -3.37 -5.64
N GLN A 218 -21.68 -4.42 -5.39
CA GLN A 218 -20.23 -4.36 -5.12
C GLN A 218 -19.42 -4.35 -6.42
N LEU A 219 -18.14 -3.95 -6.34
CA LEU A 219 -17.23 -4.03 -7.49
C LEU A 219 -16.99 -5.49 -7.92
N ASP A 220 -17.04 -5.73 -9.22
CA ASP A 220 -16.78 -7.05 -9.81
C ASP A 220 -15.30 -7.43 -9.68
N GLY A 221 -15.03 -8.65 -9.22
CA GLY A 221 -13.67 -9.17 -8.97
C GLY A 221 -13.10 -8.89 -7.57
N VAL A 222 -13.75 -8.04 -6.75
CA VAL A 222 -13.32 -7.85 -5.35
C VAL A 222 -13.48 -9.16 -4.57
N ASN A 223 -12.43 -9.50 -3.80
CA ASN A 223 -12.31 -10.77 -3.06
C ASN A 223 -12.39 -12.02 -3.95
N GLY A 224 -12.05 -11.91 -5.25
CA GLY A 224 -12.10 -13.02 -6.20
C GLY A 224 -13.51 -13.46 -6.57
N VAL A 225 -14.53 -12.65 -6.26
CA VAL A 225 -15.93 -12.94 -6.57
C VAL A 225 -16.37 -12.14 -7.78
N TYR A 226 -16.87 -12.85 -8.79
CA TYR A 226 -17.31 -12.29 -10.07
C TYR A 226 -18.80 -12.59 -10.29
N ASP A 227 -19.60 -11.55 -10.52
CA ASP A 227 -21.04 -11.65 -10.83
C ASP A 227 -21.55 -10.40 -11.55
N TYR A 228 -20.92 -10.06 -12.68
CA TYR A 228 -21.22 -8.88 -13.50
C TYR A 228 -22.73 -8.61 -13.69
N ALA A 229 -23.13 -7.36 -13.48
CA ALA A 229 -24.49 -6.86 -13.66
C ALA A 229 -24.57 -5.62 -14.57
N PHE A 230 -23.72 -4.62 -14.34
CA PHE A 230 -23.66 -3.40 -15.15
C PHE A 230 -22.30 -2.70 -15.01
N THR A 231 -22.02 -1.77 -15.91
CA THR A 231 -20.87 -0.85 -15.83
C THR A 231 -21.38 0.55 -15.50
N THR A 232 -20.74 1.23 -14.56
CA THR A 232 -21.12 2.59 -14.17
C THR A 232 -20.73 3.62 -15.22
N THR A 233 -21.49 4.70 -15.28
CA THR A 233 -21.20 5.83 -16.18
C THR A 233 -21.24 7.14 -15.41
N PHE A 234 -20.45 8.11 -15.86
CA PHE A 234 -20.49 9.49 -15.40
C PHE A 234 -20.48 10.42 -16.60
N SER A 235 -21.30 11.47 -16.56
CA SER A 235 -21.30 12.54 -17.57
C SER A 235 -21.81 13.85 -16.98
N GLU A 236 -21.49 14.96 -17.63
CA GLU A 236 -22.01 16.28 -17.27
C GLU A 236 -22.42 17.07 -18.51
N ASP A 237 -23.43 17.93 -18.36
CA ASP A 237 -23.79 18.96 -19.33
C ASP A 237 -23.73 20.35 -18.68
N ASP A 238 -24.22 21.39 -19.36
CA ASP A 238 -24.17 22.78 -18.85
C ASP A 238 -24.89 22.96 -17.51
N ASN A 239 -25.91 22.14 -17.21
CA ASN A 239 -26.82 22.33 -16.08
C ASN A 239 -26.78 21.19 -15.06
N TYR A 240 -26.35 20.00 -15.45
CA TYR A 240 -26.51 18.79 -14.65
C TYR A 240 -25.28 17.89 -14.63
N TYR A 241 -25.18 17.13 -13.54
CA TYR A 241 -24.33 15.94 -13.43
C TYR A 241 -25.19 14.67 -13.50
N TYR A 242 -24.68 13.63 -14.14
CA TYR A 242 -25.34 12.34 -14.28
C TYR A 242 -24.38 11.22 -13.87
N GLY A 243 -24.85 10.31 -13.02
CA GLY A 243 -24.09 9.10 -12.71
C GLY A 243 -24.80 8.12 -11.81
N ASN A 244 -24.16 6.98 -11.61
CA ASN A 244 -24.61 5.91 -10.73
C ASN A 244 -24.23 6.23 -9.27
N PRO A 245 -25.19 6.51 -8.37
CA PRO A 245 -24.87 6.89 -7.01
C PRO A 245 -24.46 5.68 -6.18
N VAL A 246 -23.62 5.92 -5.18
CA VAL A 246 -23.31 4.97 -4.10
C VAL A 246 -24.23 5.29 -2.92
N ASP A 247 -24.90 4.27 -2.39
CA ASP A 247 -25.72 4.42 -1.19
C ASP A 247 -24.87 4.48 0.10
N PRO A 248 -25.45 4.84 1.26
CA PRO A 248 -24.71 4.91 2.51
C PRO A 248 -24.10 3.58 3.00
N TYR A 249 -24.50 2.44 2.43
CA TYR A 249 -23.95 1.11 2.73
C TYR A 249 -22.81 0.72 1.78
N GLY A 250 -22.43 1.60 0.85
CA GLY A 250 -21.37 1.35 -0.13
C GLY A 250 -21.84 0.54 -1.35
N VAL A 251 -23.15 0.44 -1.57
CA VAL A 251 -23.74 -0.28 -2.71
C VAL A 251 -23.89 0.68 -3.89
N VAL A 252 -23.34 0.32 -5.04
CA VAL A 252 -23.49 1.10 -6.27
C VAL A 252 -24.86 0.82 -6.89
N LEU A 253 -25.67 1.86 -7.06
CA LEU A 253 -27.01 1.75 -7.62
C LEU A 253 -26.98 1.81 -9.15
N LYS A 254 -27.77 0.94 -9.79
CA LYS A 254 -27.87 0.84 -11.25
C LYS A 254 -28.52 2.05 -11.90
N ASP A 255 -29.46 2.69 -11.21
CA ASP A 255 -30.20 3.82 -11.75
C ASP A 255 -29.36 5.09 -11.70
N ILE A 256 -29.27 5.78 -12.85
CA ILE A 256 -28.57 7.04 -12.98
C ILE A 256 -29.38 8.13 -12.30
N VAL A 257 -28.74 8.92 -11.45
CA VAL A 257 -29.34 10.12 -10.85
C VAL A 257 -28.84 11.38 -11.55
N ARG A 258 -29.68 12.41 -11.55
CA ARG A 258 -29.40 13.74 -12.09
C ARG A 258 -29.25 14.75 -10.97
N LEU A 259 -28.13 15.47 -10.91
CA LEU A 259 -27.88 16.53 -9.93
C LEU A 259 -27.82 17.89 -10.62
N ASP A 260 -28.62 18.86 -10.17
CA ASP A 260 -28.62 20.24 -10.68
C ASP A 260 -27.38 21.00 -10.17
N LYS A 261 -26.60 21.59 -11.08
CA LYS A 261 -25.39 22.39 -10.76
C LYS A 261 -25.70 23.63 -9.91
N ASN A 262 -26.93 24.12 -9.95
CA ASN A 262 -27.39 25.21 -9.08
C ASN A 262 -27.59 24.73 -7.64
N GLU A 263 -27.93 23.46 -7.42
CA GLU A 263 -28.20 22.88 -6.10
C GLU A 263 -27.01 22.11 -5.50
N TRP A 264 -26.14 21.58 -6.35
CA TRP A 264 -25.02 20.71 -5.96
C TRP A 264 -23.69 21.33 -6.34
N SER A 265 -22.71 21.18 -5.45
CA SER A 265 -21.33 21.55 -5.69
C SER A 265 -20.48 20.29 -5.76
N PRO A 266 -19.54 20.17 -6.72
CA PRO A 266 -18.58 19.08 -6.70
C PRO A 266 -17.70 19.18 -5.45
N LEU A 267 -17.39 18.02 -4.87
CA LEU A 267 -16.32 17.84 -3.90
C LEU A 267 -14.97 17.74 -4.64
N PRO A 268 -13.83 17.70 -3.92
CA PRO A 268 -12.52 17.59 -4.55
C PRO A 268 -12.50 16.44 -5.57
N LYS A 269 -11.82 16.67 -6.69
CA LYS A 269 -11.86 15.89 -7.92
C LYS A 269 -10.78 14.81 -7.92
N LYS A 270 -10.69 14.08 -9.03
CA LYS A 270 -9.52 13.26 -9.34
C LYS A 270 -8.23 14.08 -9.10
N ASP A 271 -7.24 13.43 -8.49
CA ASP A 271 -5.93 13.99 -8.12
C ASP A 271 -5.95 14.98 -6.93
N ASP A 272 -7.12 15.24 -6.31
CA ASP A 272 -7.17 15.93 -5.02
C ASP A 272 -6.81 15.01 -3.85
N TRP A 273 -6.34 15.61 -2.75
CA TRP A 273 -5.98 14.90 -1.53
C TRP A 273 -7.16 14.80 -0.56
N PHE A 274 -7.32 13.61 0.02
CA PHE A 274 -8.31 13.26 1.02
C PHE A 274 -7.63 12.71 2.27
N LEU A 275 -8.40 12.68 3.36
CA LEU A 275 -8.05 11.90 4.54
C LEU A 275 -9.01 10.71 4.59
N GLU A 276 -8.49 9.53 4.30
CA GLU A 276 -9.19 8.29 4.65
C GLU A 276 -9.15 8.13 6.17
N PHE A 277 -10.24 7.68 6.77
CA PHE A 277 -10.26 7.30 8.17
C PHE A 277 -10.46 5.80 8.28
N HIS A 278 -9.62 5.17 9.09
CA HIS A 278 -9.76 3.78 9.50
C HIS A 278 -10.40 3.78 10.88
N VAL A 279 -11.58 3.16 10.97
CA VAL A 279 -12.16 2.82 12.28
C VAL A 279 -11.41 1.60 12.78
N SER A 280 -10.50 1.82 13.73
CA SER A 280 -9.75 0.70 14.30
C SER A 280 -10.72 -0.28 14.95
N SER A 281 -10.45 -1.58 14.83
CA SER A 281 -11.16 -2.61 15.61
C SER A 281 -10.77 -2.59 17.09
N ARG A 282 -9.88 -1.68 17.53
CA ARG A 282 -9.60 -1.45 18.94
C ARG A 282 -10.75 -0.65 19.53
N ASN A 283 -11.83 -1.35 19.87
CA ASN A 283 -12.64 -0.92 21.00
C ASN A 283 -11.71 -0.87 22.23
N PRO A 284 -11.72 0.23 23.02
CA PRO A 284 -11.08 0.23 24.33
C PRO A 284 -11.60 -0.89 25.23
#